data_AF-A0A140NJV8-F1
#
_entry.id   AF-A0A140NJV8-F1
#
_cell.length_a   1.000
_cell.length_b   1.000
_cell.length_c   1.000
_cell.angle_alpha   90.00
_cell.angle_beta   90.00
_cell.angle_gamma   90.00
#
_symmetry.space_group_name_H-M   'P 1'
#
loop_
_entity.id
_entity.type
_entity.pdbx_description
1 polymer ?
#
loop_
_entity_poly.entity_id
_entity_poly.type
_entity_poly.pdbx_seq_one_letter_code
_entity_poly.pdbx_strand_id
1 'polypeptide(L)'
;MINKTKELSIKNEKISLDLIIGQTCLFLLIDIYGRVSYVSQRFLETYNYNRADVIGYKPSIINNQLILEKNSLDFISNYSNTEDIIFITKENKKIFFIARLMEIEENSNNAYHYCLILSEVTRLIAAKNKLSFQVYHDPLTGLLNRYGFYRKGKEALKLAKNSKTECYLALIDIDKFKK
;
A
#
# COMPACT_ATOMS: atom_id res chain seq x y z
N MET A 1 8.05 -57.09 28.53
CA MET A 1 6.91 -56.93 27.60
C MET A 1 6.37 -55.52 27.75
N ILE A 2 6.77 -54.63 26.84
CA ILE A 2 6.47 -53.19 26.88
C ILE A 2 5.11 -52.98 26.22
N ASN A 3 4.20 -52.34 26.95
CA ASN A 3 2.83 -52.11 26.57
C ASN A 3 2.74 -50.96 25.54
N LYS A 4 2.19 -51.29 24.37
CA LYS A 4 1.54 -50.43 23.37
C LYS A 4 1.70 -48.92 23.58
N THR A 5 2.68 -48.36 22.88
CA THR A 5 2.64 -46.98 22.42
C THR A 5 1.33 -46.80 21.65
N LYS A 6 0.41 -46.03 22.22
CA LYS A 6 -0.69 -45.39 21.50
C LYS A 6 -0.02 -44.58 20.40
N GLU A 7 0.07 -45.12 19.20
CA GLU A 7 0.31 -44.33 18.01
C GLU A 7 -0.83 -43.31 17.96
N LEU A 8 -0.52 -42.07 18.33
CA LEU A 8 -1.30 -40.93 17.89
C LEU A 8 -1.21 -40.93 16.38
N SER A 9 -2.19 -41.56 15.74
CA SER A 9 -2.50 -41.39 14.33
C SER A 9 -2.93 -39.93 14.13
N ILE A 10 -1.95 -39.03 14.03
CA ILE A 10 -2.18 -37.67 13.55
C ILE A 10 -2.59 -37.84 12.09
N LYS A 11 -3.90 -37.80 11.86
CA LYS A 11 -4.52 -37.73 10.55
C LYS A 11 -4.04 -36.41 9.93
N ASN A 12 -3.02 -36.48 9.08
CA ASN A 12 -2.57 -35.33 8.28
C ASN A 12 -3.68 -35.01 7.25
N GLU A 13 -4.70 -34.27 7.69
CA GLU A 13 -5.63 -33.60 6.78
C GLU A 13 -4.83 -32.53 6.02
N LYS A 14 -4.56 -32.81 4.76
CA LYS A 14 -3.78 -31.93 3.89
C LYS A 14 -4.59 -30.64 3.67
N ILE A 15 -4.19 -29.55 4.31
CA ILE A 15 -4.78 -28.23 4.15
C ILE A 15 -4.67 -27.83 2.66
N SER A 16 -5.78 -27.38 2.04
CA SER A 16 -5.76 -26.97 0.63
C SER A 16 -4.97 -25.68 0.44
N LEU A 17 -4.27 -25.56 -0.69
CA LEU A 17 -3.50 -24.36 -1.05
C LEU A 17 -4.39 -23.11 -1.10
N ASP A 18 -5.62 -23.27 -1.60
CA ASP A 18 -6.60 -22.19 -1.73
C ASP A 18 -6.96 -21.59 -0.37
N LEU A 19 -7.07 -22.45 0.67
CA LEU A 19 -7.34 -22.00 2.04
C LEU A 19 -6.13 -21.25 2.61
N ILE A 20 -4.91 -21.76 2.38
CA ILE A 20 -3.68 -21.11 2.84
C ILE A 20 -3.55 -19.72 2.21
N ILE A 21 -3.67 -19.63 0.88
CA ILE A 21 -3.55 -18.39 0.13
C ILE A 21 -4.65 -17.40 0.53
N GLY A 22 -5.89 -17.88 0.70
CA GLY A 22 -7.02 -17.05 1.15
C GLY A 22 -6.83 -16.45 2.56
N GLN A 23 -6.06 -17.10 3.42
CA GLN A 23 -5.75 -16.67 4.79
C GLN A 23 -4.49 -15.79 4.88
N THR A 24 -3.54 -15.93 3.96
CA THR A 24 -2.24 -15.23 4.03
C THR A 24 -2.15 -14.02 3.12
N CYS A 25 -2.78 -14.05 1.95
CA CYS A 25 -2.64 -13.05 0.92
C CYS A 25 -3.87 -12.14 0.84
N LEU A 26 -3.65 -10.85 0.56
CA LEU A 26 -4.71 -9.93 0.18
C LEU A 26 -4.85 -9.98 -1.34
N PHE A 27 -5.92 -10.58 -1.83
CA PHE A 27 -6.20 -10.59 -3.26
C PHE A 27 -7.69 -10.62 -3.59
N LEU A 28 -7.99 -10.22 -4.83
CA LEU A 28 -9.29 -10.29 -5.47
C LEU A 28 -9.16 -11.10 -6.76
N LEU A 29 -10.09 -12.00 -7.03
CA LEU A 29 -10.30 -12.55 -8.37
C LEU A 29 -11.43 -11.78 -9.05
N ILE A 30 -11.23 -11.47 -10.31
CA ILE A 30 -12.07 -10.63 -11.11
C ILE A 30 -12.45 -11.43 -12.36
N ASP A 31 -13.74 -11.48 -12.65
CA ASP A 31 -14.28 -12.17 -13.82
C ASP A 31 -14.02 -11.41 -15.14
N ILE A 32 -14.39 -12.03 -16.26
CA ILE A 32 -14.29 -11.46 -17.61
C ILE A 32 -15.11 -10.16 -17.80
N TYR A 33 -16.06 -9.85 -16.91
CA TYR A 33 -16.85 -8.62 -16.93
C TYR A 33 -16.27 -7.53 -16.03
N GLY A 34 -15.12 -7.79 -15.43
CA GLY A 34 -14.41 -6.91 -14.54
C GLY A 34 -14.97 -6.84 -13.12
N ARG A 35 -15.83 -7.78 -12.73
CA ARG A 35 -16.45 -7.81 -11.40
C ARG A 35 -15.68 -8.76 -10.48
N VAL A 36 -15.55 -8.39 -9.22
CA VAL A 36 -14.92 -9.28 -8.22
C VAL A 36 -15.78 -10.53 -8.06
N SER A 37 -15.26 -11.68 -8.49
CA SER A 37 -15.86 -13.00 -8.34
C SER A 37 -15.45 -13.68 -7.03
N TYR A 38 -14.26 -13.32 -6.52
CA TYR A 38 -13.76 -13.80 -5.23
C TYR A 38 -12.93 -12.74 -4.52
N VAL A 39 -13.04 -12.71 -3.19
CA VAL A 39 -12.18 -11.92 -2.31
C VAL A 39 -11.61 -12.84 -1.23
N SER A 40 -10.30 -12.72 -1.01
CA SER A 40 -9.57 -13.43 0.05
C SER A 40 -10.17 -13.15 1.43
N GLN A 41 -10.19 -14.18 2.28
CA GLN A 41 -10.65 -14.04 3.66
C GLN A 41 -9.80 -13.02 4.42
N ARG A 42 -8.48 -13.04 4.19
CA ARG A 42 -7.53 -12.10 4.77
C ARG A 42 -7.90 -10.64 4.49
N PHE A 43 -8.38 -10.31 3.28
CA PHE A 43 -8.82 -8.95 2.95
C PHE A 43 -10.04 -8.52 3.77
N LEU A 44 -11.06 -9.38 3.85
CA LEU A 44 -12.29 -9.10 4.58
C LEU A 44 -12.00 -8.82 6.05
N GLU A 45 -11.20 -9.68 6.69
CA GLU A 45 -10.83 -9.56 8.10
C GLU A 45 -9.94 -8.35 8.37
N THR A 46 -8.94 -8.10 7.52
CA THR A 46 -7.97 -7.01 7.75
C THR A 46 -8.63 -5.63 7.67
N TYR A 47 -9.57 -5.46 6.73
CA TYR A 47 -10.18 -4.15 6.46
C TYR A 47 -11.63 -4.05 6.93
N ASN A 48 -12.14 -5.07 7.61
CA ASN A 48 -13.49 -5.13 8.15
C ASN A 48 -14.57 -4.90 7.07
N TYR A 49 -14.39 -5.56 5.92
CA TYR A 49 -15.38 -5.56 4.83
C TYR A 49 -16.24 -6.81 4.90
N ASN A 50 -17.54 -6.68 4.61
CA ASN A 50 -18.36 -7.86 4.34
C ASN A 50 -18.15 -8.29 2.90
N ARG A 51 -18.23 -9.60 2.66
CA ARG A 51 -18.12 -10.17 1.32
C ARG A 51 -19.10 -9.52 0.32
N ALA A 52 -20.32 -9.22 0.76
CA ALA A 52 -21.37 -8.59 -0.06
C ALA A 52 -21.05 -7.15 -0.52
N ASP A 53 -20.11 -6.47 0.14
CA ASP A 53 -19.66 -5.11 -0.21
C ASP A 53 -18.54 -5.12 -1.24
N VAL A 54 -18.05 -6.30 -1.62
CA VAL A 54 -16.88 -6.48 -2.50
C VAL A 54 -17.27 -7.33 -3.71
N ILE A 55 -17.94 -8.47 -3.48
CA ILE A 55 -18.35 -9.38 -4.57
C ILE A 55 -19.32 -8.65 -5.53
N GLY A 56 -19.06 -8.79 -6.83
CA GLY A 56 -19.82 -8.16 -7.89
C GLY A 56 -19.50 -6.68 -8.13
N TYR A 57 -18.70 -6.04 -7.27
CA TYR A 57 -18.18 -4.69 -7.51
C TYR A 57 -17.04 -4.76 -8.52
N LYS A 58 -16.82 -3.66 -9.24
CA LYS A 58 -15.69 -3.53 -10.15
C LYS A 58 -14.58 -2.74 -9.44
N PRO A 59 -13.35 -3.27 -9.38
CA PRO A 59 -12.21 -2.50 -8.91
C PRO A 59 -11.75 -1.56 -10.02
N SER A 60 -11.56 -0.29 -9.68
CA SER A 60 -10.92 0.71 -10.53
C SER A 60 -9.76 1.35 -9.77
N ILE A 61 -8.76 1.82 -10.50
CA ILE A 61 -7.67 2.59 -9.92
C ILE A 61 -7.62 3.95 -10.61
N ILE A 62 -8.02 4.97 -9.87
CA ILE A 62 -8.11 6.34 -10.37
C ILE A 62 -7.21 7.21 -9.50
N ASN A 63 -6.28 7.94 -10.10
CA ASN A 63 -5.30 8.78 -9.38
C ASN A 63 -4.56 8.01 -8.26
N ASN A 64 -4.10 6.79 -8.57
CA ASN A 64 -3.47 5.86 -7.63
C ASN A 64 -4.37 5.46 -6.44
N GLN A 65 -5.70 5.56 -6.54
CA GLN A 65 -6.61 5.09 -5.49
C GLN A 65 -7.40 3.88 -5.96
N LEU A 66 -7.37 2.78 -5.20
CA LEU A 66 -8.24 1.63 -5.40
C LEU A 66 -9.66 1.97 -4.92
N ILE A 67 -10.61 1.84 -5.83
CA ILE A 67 -12.02 2.10 -5.61
C ILE A 67 -12.81 0.83 -5.99
N LEU A 68 -13.81 0.48 -5.18
CA LEU A 68 -14.72 -0.63 -5.45
C LEU A 68 -16.11 -0.06 -5.69
N GLU A 69 -16.61 -0.16 -6.92
CA GLU A 69 -17.92 0.38 -7.31
C GLU A 69 -18.71 -0.58 -8.20
N LYS A 70 -20.02 -0.73 -7.95
CA LYS A 70 -20.88 -1.63 -8.75
C LYS A 70 -21.01 -1.19 -10.20
N ASN A 71 -21.14 0.12 -10.43
CA ASN A 71 -21.50 0.70 -11.71
C ASN A 71 -20.30 1.38 -12.41
N SER A 72 -19.07 1.07 -12.01
CA SER A 72 -17.89 1.61 -12.68
C SER A 72 -17.90 1.23 -14.17
N LEU A 73 -17.66 2.22 -15.02
CA LEU A 73 -17.37 2.02 -16.44
C LEU A 73 -15.89 1.69 -16.66
N ASP A 74 -15.03 2.09 -15.71
CA ASP A 74 -13.60 1.83 -15.75
C ASP A 74 -13.32 0.39 -15.34
N PHE A 75 -12.46 -0.25 -16.14
CA PHE A 75 -11.96 -1.59 -15.88
C PHE A 75 -10.44 -1.57 -15.71
N ILE A 76 -9.97 -2.29 -14.70
CA ILE A 76 -8.56 -2.33 -14.31
C ILE A 76 -7.65 -3.04 -15.32
N SER A 77 -8.14 -3.64 -16.41
CA SER A 77 -7.28 -4.37 -17.37
C SER A 77 -6.17 -3.54 -18.01
N ASN A 78 -6.38 -2.23 -18.18
CA ASN A 78 -5.37 -1.34 -18.75
C ASN A 78 -4.32 -0.90 -17.73
N TYR A 79 -4.39 -1.41 -16.50
CA TYR A 79 -3.52 -1.00 -15.41
C TYR A 79 -2.19 -1.75 -15.45
N SER A 80 -1.10 -1.05 -15.79
CA SER A 80 0.25 -1.57 -15.57
C SER A 80 0.59 -1.49 -14.09
N ASN A 81 1.15 -2.56 -13.51
CA ASN A 81 1.57 -2.65 -12.11
C ASN A 81 2.14 -1.32 -11.58
N THR A 82 1.61 -0.83 -10.46
CA THR A 82 2.08 0.41 -9.83
C THR A 82 2.45 0.20 -8.38
N GLU A 83 3.31 1.11 -7.94
CA GLU A 83 3.66 1.30 -6.55
C GLU A 83 2.74 2.38 -5.96
N ASP A 84 2.47 2.27 -4.66
CA ASP A 84 1.78 3.28 -3.85
C ASP A 84 0.32 3.55 -4.21
N ILE A 85 -0.47 2.49 -4.40
CA ILE A 85 -1.93 2.58 -4.46
C ILE A 85 -2.50 2.87 -3.08
N ILE A 86 -3.30 3.91 -2.99
CA ILE A 86 -4.05 4.28 -1.81
C ILE A 86 -5.37 3.49 -1.80
N PHE A 87 -5.68 2.90 -0.66
CA PHE A 87 -7.01 2.37 -0.38
C PHE A 87 -7.59 3.10 0.82
N ILE A 88 -8.79 3.64 0.65
CA ILE A 88 -9.53 4.28 1.74
C ILE A 88 -10.54 3.26 2.26
N THR A 89 -10.33 2.78 3.48
CA THR A 89 -11.25 1.83 4.11
C THR A 89 -12.59 2.50 4.42
N LYS A 90 -13.62 1.70 4.71
CA LYS A 90 -14.92 2.21 5.20
C LYS A 90 -14.81 3.11 6.44
N GLU A 91 -13.76 2.92 7.24
CA GLU A 91 -13.47 3.72 8.43
C GLU A 91 -12.66 4.99 8.11
N ASN A 92 -12.53 5.37 6.84
CA ASN A 92 -11.73 6.51 6.35
C ASN A 92 -10.22 6.41 6.67
N LYS A 93 -9.69 5.19 6.87
CA LYS A 93 -8.25 4.99 7.03
C LYS A 93 -7.58 4.89 5.67
N LYS A 94 -6.47 5.61 5.49
CA LYS A 94 -5.62 5.53 4.29
C LYS A 94 -4.59 4.41 4.45
N ILE A 95 -4.68 3.42 3.59
CA ILE A 95 -3.77 2.28 3.50
C ILE A 95 -3.01 2.38 2.19
N PHE A 96 -1.73 2.03 2.20
CA PHE A 96 -0.93 2.02 0.98
C PHE A 96 -0.61 0.60 0.56
N PHE A 97 -0.78 0.31 -0.73
CA PHE A 97 -0.54 -0.96 -1.35
C PHE A 97 0.42 -0.83 -2.52
N ILE A 98 1.23 -1.86 -2.73
CA ILE A 98 1.68 -2.20 -4.07
C ILE A 98 0.65 -3.15 -4.64
N ALA A 99 0.10 -2.84 -5.81
CA ALA A 99 -0.87 -3.72 -6.46
C ALA A 99 -0.29 -4.34 -7.72
N ARG A 100 -0.54 -5.64 -7.86
CA ARG A 100 -0.13 -6.41 -9.04
C ARG A 100 -1.35 -7.06 -9.65
N LEU A 101 -1.62 -6.71 -10.90
CA LEU A 101 -2.68 -7.32 -11.68
C LEU A 101 -2.06 -8.43 -12.54
N MET A 102 -2.64 -9.62 -12.50
CA MET A 102 -2.22 -10.76 -13.29
C MET A 102 -3.40 -11.30 -14.08
N GLU A 103 -3.19 -11.55 -15.36
CA GLU A 103 -4.13 -12.26 -16.21
C GLU A 103 -3.95 -13.77 -15.99
N ILE A 104 -5.07 -14.48 -15.80
CA ILE A 104 -5.13 -15.93 -15.60
C ILE A 104 -5.97 -16.49 -16.73
N GLU A 105 -5.34 -17.28 -17.59
CA GLU A 105 -6.00 -17.98 -18.68
C GLU A 105 -6.69 -19.25 -18.15
N GLU A 106 -7.99 -19.37 -18.41
CA GLU A 106 -8.72 -20.61 -18.15
C GLU A 106 -8.63 -21.54 -19.36
N ASN A 107 -8.02 -22.72 -19.15
CA ASN A 107 -7.66 -23.71 -20.18
C ASN A 107 -8.79 -24.15 -21.13
N SER A 108 -10.05 -23.85 -20.84
CA SER A 108 -11.20 -24.41 -21.58
C SER A 108 -11.95 -23.44 -22.50
N ASN A 109 -11.71 -22.11 -22.45
CA ASN A 109 -12.60 -21.19 -23.19
C ASN A 109 -12.04 -19.81 -23.60
N ASN A 110 -10.72 -19.57 -23.56
CA ASN A 110 -10.12 -18.23 -23.76
C ASN A 110 -10.73 -17.14 -22.84
N ALA A 111 -11.27 -17.55 -21.69
CA ALA A 111 -11.78 -16.64 -20.68
C ALA A 111 -10.61 -16.21 -19.79
N TYR A 112 -10.26 -14.92 -19.83
CA TYR A 112 -9.26 -14.34 -18.95
C TYR A 112 -9.91 -13.92 -17.64
N HIS A 113 -9.49 -14.54 -16.55
CA HIS A 113 -9.72 -14.01 -15.22
C HIS A 113 -8.58 -13.08 -14.85
N TYR A 114 -8.83 -12.13 -13.94
CA TYR A 114 -7.78 -11.28 -13.41
C TYR A 114 -7.62 -11.54 -11.91
N CYS A 115 -6.38 -11.58 -11.45
CA CYS A 115 -6.05 -11.62 -10.04
C CYS A 115 -5.35 -10.32 -9.66
N LEU A 116 -5.98 -9.54 -8.79
CA LEU A 116 -5.40 -8.35 -8.18
C LEU A 116 -4.82 -8.73 -6.83
N ILE A 117 -3.50 -8.74 -6.73
CA ILE A 117 -2.77 -8.97 -5.48
C ILE A 117 -2.41 -7.61 -4.86
N LEU A 118 -2.63 -7.48 -3.55
CA LEU A 118 -2.34 -6.28 -2.77
C LEU A 118 -1.29 -6.59 -1.70
N SER A 119 -0.20 -5.82 -1.70
CA SER A 119 0.85 -5.92 -0.68
C SER A 119 0.86 -4.64 0.14
N GLU A 120 0.49 -4.72 1.42
CA GLU A 120 0.43 -3.53 2.27
C GLU A 120 1.83 -2.98 2.56
N VAL A 121 2.04 -1.70 2.26
CA VAL A 121 3.32 -0.98 2.44
C VAL A 121 3.18 0.27 3.30
N THR A 122 2.05 0.45 4.00
CA THR A 122 1.77 1.62 4.86
C THR A 122 2.92 1.95 5.82
N ARG A 123 3.42 0.93 6.55
CA ARG A 123 4.53 1.11 7.50
C ARG A 123 5.86 1.42 6.81
N LEU A 124 6.11 0.83 5.65
CA LEU A 124 7.31 1.06 4.86
C LEU A 124 7.36 2.51 4.36
N ILE A 125 6.25 3.02 3.83
CA ILE A 125 6.13 4.42 3.38
C ILE A 125 6.27 5.37 4.57
N ALA A 126 5.63 5.09 5.70
CA ALA A 126 5.76 5.92 6.91
C ALA A 126 7.23 5.98 7.40
N ALA A 127 7.92 4.83 7.42
CA ALA A 127 9.34 4.77 7.79
C ALA A 127 10.22 5.52 6.79
N LYS A 128 10.00 5.34 5.48
CA LYS A 128 10.69 6.06 4.41
C LYS A 128 10.52 7.58 4.57
N ASN A 129 9.29 8.04 4.79
CA ASN A 129 9.00 9.46 4.99
C ASN A 129 9.68 10.01 6.25
N LYS A 130 9.68 9.25 7.35
CA LYS A 130 10.38 9.63 8.58
C LYS A 130 11.90 9.74 8.37
N LEU A 131 12.51 8.78 7.68
CA LEU A 131 13.92 8.82 7.34
C LEU A 131 14.24 10.02 6.44
N SER A 132 13.44 10.25 5.39
CA SER A 132 13.59 11.42 4.53
C SER A 132 13.45 12.73 5.31
N PHE A 133 12.54 12.82 6.27
CA PHE A 133 12.41 13.98 7.14
C PHE A 133 13.68 14.20 7.98
N GLN A 134 14.19 13.15 8.63
CA GLN A 134 15.41 13.22 9.45
C GLN A 134 16.67 13.62 8.67
N VAL A 135 16.76 13.33 7.37
CA VAL A 135 17.87 13.79 6.52
C VAL A 135 17.94 15.32 6.45
N TYR A 136 16.78 16.00 6.47
CA TYR A 136 16.71 17.45 6.26
C TYR A 136 16.31 18.26 7.50
N HIS A 137 15.86 17.59 8.57
CA HIS A 137 15.35 18.23 9.76
C HIS A 137 16.12 17.82 11.02
N ASP A 138 16.20 18.73 11.97
CA ASP A 138 16.70 18.47 13.31
C ASP A 138 15.61 17.71 14.12
N PRO A 139 15.92 16.54 14.69
CA PRO A 139 14.90 15.71 15.34
C PRO A 139 14.35 16.31 16.64
N LEU A 140 15.08 17.23 17.29
CA LEU A 140 14.65 17.84 18.54
C LEU A 140 13.65 18.99 18.30
N THR A 141 13.93 19.84 17.31
CA THR A 141 13.15 21.06 17.04
C THR A 141 12.18 20.92 15.87
N GLY A 142 12.38 19.94 14.98
CA GLY A 142 11.63 19.79 13.73
C GLY A 142 12.00 20.83 12.65
N LEU A 143 12.86 21.79 12.97
CA LEU A 143 13.38 22.77 12.01
C LEU A 143 14.32 22.11 11.01
N LEU A 144 14.66 22.82 9.93
CA LEU A 144 15.69 22.35 9.01
C LEU A 144 17.01 22.17 9.76
N ASN A 145 17.64 21.01 9.58
CA ASN A 145 19.02 20.84 9.99
C ASN A 145 19.94 21.61 9.02
N ARG A 146 21.25 21.59 9.30
CA ARG A 146 22.23 22.29 8.47
C ARG A 146 22.17 21.88 6.99
N TYR A 147 21.96 20.60 6.69
CA TYR A 147 21.85 20.10 5.31
C TYR A 147 20.56 20.59 4.63
N GLY A 148 19.42 20.51 5.32
CA GLY A 148 18.14 21.04 4.87
C GLY A 148 18.18 22.55 4.61
N PHE A 149 18.81 23.30 5.52
CA PHE A 149 19.03 24.74 5.39
C PHE A 149 19.83 25.07 4.13
N TYR A 150 20.97 24.41 3.88
CA TYR A 150 21.77 24.68 2.67
C TYR A 150 21.01 24.39 1.38
N ARG A 151 20.25 23.28 1.33
CA ARG A 151 19.45 22.94 0.15
C ARG A 151 18.40 24.03 -0.11
N LYS A 152 17.63 24.41 0.92
CA LYS A 152 16.60 25.45 0.79
C LYS A 152 17.20 26.83 0.52
N GLY A 153 18.36 27.14 1.09
CA GLY A 153 19.11 28.37 0.81
C GLY A 153 19.54 28.45 -0.65
N LYS A 154 20.03 27.35 -1.25
CA LYS A 154 20.35 27.30 -2.69
C LYS A 154 19.12 27.52 -3.57
N GLU A 155 17.98 26.93 -3.23
CA GLU A 155 16.70 27.17 -3.92
C GLU A 155 16.30 28.65 -3.85
N ALA A 156 16.33 29.24 -2.64
CA ALA A 156 16.00 30.65 -2.42
C ALA A 156 16.91 31.60 -3.20
N LEU A 157 18.23 31.37 -3.19
CA LEU A 157 19.19 32.16 -3.97
C LEU A 157 18.96 32.05 -5.48
N LYS A 158 18.63 30.85 -5.98
CA LYS A 158 18.31 30.64 -7.39
C LYS A 158 17.04 31.39 -7.78
N LEU A 159 15.99 31.32 -6.94
CA LEU A 159 14.76 32.06 -7.15
C LEU A 159 15.03 33.55 -7.19
N ALA A 160 15.71 34.09 -6.18
CA ALA A 160 16.06 35.51 -6.09
C ALA A 160 16.84 36.01 -7.32
N LYS A 161 17.81 35.21 -7.79
CA LYS A 161 18.56 35.52 -9.03
C LYS A 161 17.65 35.58 -10.26
N ASN A 162 16.71 34.64 -10.38
CA ASN A 162 15.80 34.57 -11.52
C ASN A 162 14.74 35.68 -11.49
N SER A 163 14.22 36.01 -10.31
CA SER A 163 13.23 37.09 -10.11
C SER A 163 13.86 38.47 -9.96
N LYS A 164 15.19 38.58 -9.98
CA LYS A 164 15.94 39.82 -9.70
C LYS A 164 15.53 40.48 -8.36
N THR A 165 15.26 39.66 -7.35
CA THR A 165 14.93 40.11 -6.00
C THR A 165 16.11 39.91 -5.06
N GLU A 166 16.13 40.64 -3.96
CA GLU A 166 17.14 40.48 -2.92
C GLU A 166 16.82 39.29 -2.02
N CYS A 167 17.86 38.73 -1.40
CA CYS A 167 17.75 37.63 -0.43
C CYS A 167 18.54 38.01 0.82
N TYR A 168 17.94 37.84 1.99
CA TYR A 168 18.51 38.22 3.27
C TYR A 168 18.70 36.97 4.13
N LEU A 169 19.83 36.89 4.84
CA LEU A 169 20.13 35.83 5.79
C LEU A 169 20.38 36.44 7.17
N ALA A 170 19.63 35.98 8.16
CA ALA A 170 19.87 36.29 9.57
C ALA A 170 20.40 35.03 10.27
N LEU A 171 21.46 35.17 11.06
CA LEU A 171 21.87 34.20 12.06
C LEU A 171 21.48 34.73 13.44
N ILE A 172 20.82 33.89 14.22
CA ILE A 172 20.39 34.19 15.58
C ILE A 172 20.97 33.11 16.47
N ASP A 173 21.72 33.51 17.50
CA ASP A 173 22.25 32.60 18.50
C ASP A 173 21.48 32.77 19.81
N ILE A 174 21.35 31.69 20.59
CA ILE A 174 20.66 31.71 21.88
C ILE A 174 21.72 31.72 22.98
N ASP A 175 21.88 32.89 23.60
CA ASP A 175 22.78 33.04 24.74
C ASP A 175 22.39 32.10 25.90
N LYS A 176 23.40 31.51 26.56
CA LYS A 176 23.25 30.60 27.71
C LYS A 176 22.51 29.27 27.42
N PHE A 177 22.56 28.77 26.19
CA PHE A 177 21.93 27.49 25.83
C PHE A 177 22.49 26.26 26.57
N LYS A 178 23.78 26.29 26.96
CA LYS A 178 24.39 25.29 27.84
C LYS A 178 24.74 25.94 29.18
N LYS A 179 24.33 25.31 30.29
CA LYS A 179 24.87 25.58 31.63
C LYS A 179 26.18 24.84 31.81
#